data_AF-A0A9Q0ZQ70-F1
#
_entry.id   AF-A0A9Q0ZQ70-F1
#
_cell.length_a   1.000
_cell.length_b   1.000
_cell.length_c   1.000
_cell.angle_alpha   90.00
_cell.angle_beta   90.00
_cell.angle_gamma   90.00
#
_symmetry.space_group_name_H-M   'P 1'
#
loop_
_entity.id
_entity.type
_entity.pdbx_description
1 polymer ?
#
loop_
_entity_poly.entity_id
_entity_poly.type
_entity_poly.pdbx_seq_one_letter_code
_entity_poly.pdbx_strand_id
1 'polypeptide(L)'
;MELHVKNREKLLKSLRQHLTETSRPLYGFVLLQGGEEKTRYCTDHIELFRQESYFAYLFGVKEPGFYGAIDIATGKSILFAPRLPADYAVWLGEIKPLSCFQQQYMVSMVHYTDEIVGVLHELSNVLEKPLLFLLHGLNTDSNNFSKPAEFEGIEKFEKDLTTLHPILTECRVLKSDMELALIQFANDISSEAHVEVMRKTRVGMEEYQLESIFLHHTYMYGGCRHCSYTCICATGENSAVLHYGHAAAPNDKILQDGDMALFDMGAEYHFYGSDITCSFPVNGKFTSDQSLIYNAVLDAHNAVIAEMKPGASWVDMHKCDGSKHLRKKETHTIVMATTIFLFFFCTEVLH
;
A
#
# COMPACT_ATOMS: atom_id res chain seq x y z
N MET A 1 2.20 -16.27 -4.34
CA MET A 1 0.79 -16.56 -4.68
C MET A 1 0.07 -17.27 -3.55
N GLU A 2 0.68 -18.27 -2.88
CA GLU A 2 0.13 -18.89 -1.65
C GLU A 2 -0.32 -17.88 -0.59
N LEU A 3 0.41 -16.77 -0.44
CA LEU A 3 0.02 -15.62 0.39
C LEU A 3 -1.45 -15.21 0.18
N HIS A 4 -1.85 -15.00 -1.06
CA HIS A 4 -3.19 -14.53 -1.39
C HIS A 4 -4.26 -15.59 -1.13
N VAL A 5 -3.92 -16.88 -1.26
CA VAL A 5 -4.80 -17.98 -0.85
C VAL A 5 -5.10 -17.87 0.65
N LYS A 6 -4.07 -17.70 1.48
CA LYS A 6 -4.22 -17.52 2.93
C LYS A 6 -5.01 -16.27 3.29
N ASN A 7 -4.84 -15.17 2.55
CA ASN A 7 -5.62 -13.94 2.76
C ASN A 7 -7.12 -14.15 2.47
N ARG A 8 -7.45 -14.90 1.41
CA ARG A 8 -8.85 -15.30 1.13
C ARG A 8 -9.42 -16.20 2.22
N GLU A 9 -8.66 -17.18 2.70
CA GLU A 9 -9.07 -18.03 3.82
C GLU A 9 -9.29 -17.24 5.11
N LYS A 10 -8.40 -16.30 5.41
CA LYS A 10 -8.50 -15.39 6.55
C LYS A 10 -9.77 -14.55 6.48
N LEU A 11 -10.04 -13.90 5.34
CA LEU A 11 -11.27 -13.15 5.11
C LEU A 11 -12.50 -14.04 5.30
N LEU A 12 -12.51 -15.22 4.65
CA LEU A 12 -13.64 -16.13 4.67
C LEU A 12 -13.96 -16.60 6.09
N LYS A 13 -12.94 -16.89 6.90
CA LYS A 13 -13.10 -17.24 8.32
C LYS A 13 -13.77 -16.10 9.10
N SER A 14 -13.23 -14.88 9.00
CA SER A 14 -13.75 -13.70 9.72
C SER A 14 -15.17 -13.34 9.28
N LEU A 15 -15.43 -13.41 7.97
CA LEU A 15 -16.74 -13.10 7.40
C LEU A 15 -17.80 -14.13 7.84
N ARG A 16 -17.50 -15.44 7.77
CA ARG A 16 -18.43 -16.48 8.23
C ARG A 16 -18.71 -16.38 9.72
N GLN A 17 -17.70 -16.05 10.53
CA GLN A 17 -17.89 -15.81 11.96
C GLN A 17 -18.86 -14.65 12.19
N HIS A 18 -18.63 -13.49 11.57
CA HIS A 18 -19.50 -12.33 11.70
C HIS A 18 -20.95 -12.62 11.23
N LEU A 19 -21.12 -13.29 10.09
CA LEU A 19 -22.44 -13.65 9.58
C LEU A 19 -23.16 -14.61 10.54
N THR A 20 -22.45 -15.57 11.13
CA THR A 20 -23.02 -16.49 12.13
C THR A 20 -23.46 -15.76 13.40
N GLU A 21 -22.61 -14.87 13.93
CA GLU A 21 -22.89 -14.09 15.14
C GLU A 21 -24.07 -13.12 14.94
N THR A 22 -24.25 -12.60 13.71
CA THR A 22 -25.37 -11.73 13.33
C THR A 22 -26.59 -12.49 12.81
N SER A 23 -26.61 -13.83 12.91
CA SER A 23 -27.70 -14.69 12.42
C SER A 23 -28.04 -14.48 10.94
N ARG A 24 -27.04 -14.12 10.13
CA ARG A 24 -27.13 -13.96 8.68
C ARG A 24 -26.72 -15.24 7.96
N PRO A 25 -27.27 -15.50 6.77
CA PRO A 25 -26.97 -16.73 6.05
C PRO A 25 -25.53 -16.75 5.51
N LEU A 26 -24.95 -17.95 5.42
CA LEU A 26 -23.59 -18.19 4.93
C LEU A 26 -23.55 -18.46 3.41
N TYR A 27 -24.39 -17.76 2.64
CA TYR A 27 -24.39 -17.81 1.18
C TYR A 27 -24.08 -16.44 0.58
N GLY A 28 -23.83 -16.42 -0.72
CA GLY A 28 -23.50 -15.22 -1.48
C GLY A 28 -22.02 -15.13 -1.80
N PHE A 29 -21.64 -14.05 -2.46
CA PHE A 29 -20.29 -13.87 -2.96
C PHE A 29 -19.71 -12.56 -2.45
N VAL A 30 -18.48 -12.61 -1.93
CA VAL A 30 -17.63 -11.41 -1.95
C VAL A 30 -17.31 -11.12 -3.40
N LEU A 31 -17.46 -9.87 -3.85
CA LEU A 31 -17.08 -9.45 -5.19
C LEU A 31 -16.29 -8.15 -5.14
N LEU A 32 -15.08 -8.18 -5.72
CA LEU A 32 -14.21 -7.03 -5.90
C LEU A 32 -13.97 -6.77 -7.39
N GLN A 33 -13.91 -5.49 -7.76
CA GLN A 33 -13.45 -5.02 -9.05
C GLN A 33 -11.99 -4.59 -8.90
N GLY A 34 -11.12 -5.12 -9.75
CA GLY A 34 -9.74 -4.67 -9.85
C GLY A 34 -9.65 -3.29 -10.51
N GLY A 35 -8.48 -2.68 -10.42
CA GLY A 35 -8.15 -1.44 -11.08
C GLY A 35 -8.15 -1.57 -12.60
N GLU A 36 -8.38 -0.44 -13.25
CA GLU A 36 -8.36 -0.28 -14.70
C GLU A 36 -7.19 0.63 -15.10
N GLU A 37 -6.69 0.45 -16.31
CA GLU A 37 -5.73 1.39 -16.89
C GLU A 37 -6.35 2.78 -17.05
N LYS A 38 -5.54 3.81 -16.82
CA LYS A 38 -5.96 5.20 -16.95
C LYS A 38 -5.08 5.90 -17.96
N THR A 39 -5.70 6.75 -18.76
CA THR A 39 -5.00 7.67 -19.66
C THR A 39 -4.76 9.00 -18.98
N ARG A 40 -3.68 9.67 -19.37
CA ARG A 40 -3.44 11.06 -18.96
C ARG A 40 -4.45 11.98 -19.65
N TYR A 41 -5.47 12.39 -18.91
CA TYR A 41 -6.59 13.20 -19.42
C TYR A 41 -7.17 12.59 -20.72
N CYS A 42 -7.32 13.39 -21.78
CA CYS A 42 -7.85 12.96 -23.07
C CYS A 42 -6.78 12.45 -24.06
N THR A 43 -5.55 12.20 -23.61
CA THR A 43 -4.48 11.63 -24.46
C THR A 43 -4.54 10.10 -24.49
N ASP A 44 -3.72 9.48 -25.35
CA ASP A 44 -3.52 8.03 -25.43
C ASP A 44 -2.38 7.53 -24.52
N HIS A 45 -1.76 8.42 -23.74
CA HIS A 45 -0.68 8.06 -22.82
C HIS A 45 -1.23 7.30 -21.61
N ILE A 46 -0.95 5.99 -21.56
CA ILE A 46 -1.33 5.10 -20.44
C ILE A 46 -0.31 5.25 -19.31
N GLU A 47 -0.80 5.55 -18.11
CA GLU A 47 0.04 5.55 -16.91
C GLU A 47 0.41 4.13 -16.50
N LEU A 48 1.56 3.97 -15.86
CA LEU A 48 1.97 2.67 -15.36
C LEU A 48 0.93 2.12 -14.37
N PHE A 49 0.28 1.02 -14.73
CA PHE A 49 -0.76 0.41 -13.93
C PHE A 49 -0.23 -0.14 -12.60
N ARG A 50 -0.93 0.21 -11.51
CA ARG A 50 -0.79 -0.38 -10.17
C ARG A 50 -2.19 -0.78 -9.70
N GLN A 51 -2.31 -2.01 -9.19
CA GLN A 51 -3.59 -2.62 -8.80
C GLN A 51 -4.28 -1.90 -7.62
N GLU A 52 -5.60 -2.02 -7.51
CA GLU A 52 -6.35 -1.63 -6.32
C GLU A 52 -5.94 -2.51 -5.12
N SER A 53 -5.67 -1.91 -3.96
CA SER A 53 -5.02 -2.58 -2.82
C SER A 53 -5.82 -3.73 -2.21
N TYR A 54 -7.15 -3.62 -2.08
CA TYR A 54 -7.99 -4.69 -1.56
C TYR A 54 -8.06 -5.89 -2.52
N PHE A 55 -8.13 -5.62 -3.83
CA PHE A 55 -8.08 -6.63 -4.87
C PHE A 55 -6.72 -7.33 -4.92
N ALA A 56 -5.64 -6.56 -4.89
CA ALA A 56 -4.27 -7.05 -4.82
C ALA A 56 -4.04 -7.94 -3.59
N TYR A 57 -4.56 -7.54 -2.43
CA TYR A 57 -4.44 -8.29 -1.18
C TYR A 57 -5.04 -9.70 -1.29
N LEU A 58 -6.23 -9.84 -1.89
CA LEU A 58 -6.93 -11.13 -2.00
C LEU A 58 -6.51 -11.99 -3.19
N PHE A 59 -6.06 -11.39 -4.30
CA PHE A 59 -5.82 -12.13 -5.54
C PHE A 59 -4.39 -12.03 -6.07
N GLY A 60 -3.63 -10.98 -5.72
CA GLY A 60 -2.27 -10.76 -6.23
C GLY A 60 -2.17 -10.48 -7.73
N VAL A 61 -3.31 -10.19 -8.36
CA VAL A 61 -3.46 -10.00 -9.81
C VAL A 61 -2.82 -8.70 -10.24
N LYS A 62 -1.95 -8.78 -11.26
CA LYS A 62 -1.17 -7.64 -11.77
C LYS A 62 -1.79 -7.01 -13.01
N GLU A 63 -2.68 -7.73 -13.69
CA GLU A 63 -3.36 -7.26 -14.89
C GLU A 63 -4.55 -6.34 -14.55
N PRO A 64 -4.84 -5.33 -15.40
CA PRO A 64 -5.98 -4.44 -15.24
C PRO A 64 -7.30 -5.06 -15.71
N GLY A 65 -8.42 -4.54 -15.21
CA GLY A 65 -9.77 -4.88 -15.69
C GLY A 65 -10.31 -6.24 -15.23
N PHE A 66 -9.65 -6.86 -14.26
CA PHE A 66 -10.10 -8.13 -13.67
C PHE A 66 -11.15 -7.92 -12.58
N TYR A 67 -12.02 -8.91 -12.37
CA TYR A 67 -12.88 -9.02 -11.19
C TYR A 67 -12.56 -10.30 -10.44
N GLY A 68 -12.91 -10.35 -9.17
CA GLY A 68 -12.56 -11.45 -8.27
C GLY A 68 -13.69 -11.69 -7.30
N ALA A 69 -14.14 -12.94 -7.23
CA ALA A 69 -15.20 -13.36 -6.33
C ALA A 69 -14.76 -14.49 -5.41
N ILE A 70 -15.39 -14.56 -4.23
CA ILE A 70 -15.23 -15.65 -3.28
C ILE A 70 -16.62 -16.09 -2.85
N ASP A 71 -16.95 -17.35 -3.15
CA ASP A 71 -18.18 -17.99 -2.67
C ASP A 71 -18.07 -18.20 -1.15
N ILE A 72 -18.96 -17.57 -0.39
CA ILE A 72 -18.95 -17.62 1.07
C ILE A 72 -19.29 -19.03 1.57
N ALA A 73 -20.12 -19.80 0.85
CA ALA A 73 -20.52 -21.13 1.28
C ALA A 73 -19.42 -22.16 1.05
N THR A 74 -18.81 -22.15 -0.14
CA THR A 74 -17.82 -23.18 -0.54
C THR A 74 -16.38 -22.76 -0.31
N GLY A 75 -16.10 -21.46 -0.22
CA GLY A 75 -14.75 -20.90 -0.19
C GLY A 75 -14.04 -20.90 -1.55
N LYS A 76 -14.73 -21.29 -2.64
CA LYS A 76 -14.17 -21.26 -3.99
C LYS A 76 -13.88 -19.83 -4.40
N SER A 77 -12.69 -19.62 -4.93
CA SER A 77 -12.26 -18.32 -5.47
C SER A 77 -12.37 -18.32 -6.98
N ILE A 78 -12.94 -17.25 -7.52
CA ILE A 78 -13.25 -17.12 -8.95
C ILE A 78 -12.58 -15.83 -9.42
N LEU A 79 -11.92 -15.89 -10.57
CA LEU A 79 -11.35 -14.72 -11.22
C LEU A 79 -12.07 -14.50 -12.57
N PHE A 80 -12.35 -13.26 -12.91
CA PHE A 80 -12.93 -12.89 -14.19
C PHE A 80 -11.94 -12.03 -14.96
N ALA A 81 -11.44 -12.56 -16.08
CA ALA A 81 -10.46 -11.92 -16.94
C ALA A 81 -11.16 -11.16 -18.09
N PRO A 82 -10.67 -9.99 -18.52
CA PRO A 82 -11.22 -9.33 -19.70
C PRO A 82 -10.99 -10.20 -20.96
N ARG A 83 -12.00 -10.26 -21.84
CA ARG A 83 -11.86 -10.91 -23.15
C ARG A 83 -11.13 -9.97 -24.09
N LEU A 84 -9.88 -10.30 -24.41
CA LEU A 84 -9.03 -9.45 -25.23
C LEU A 84 -9.28 -9.68 -26.74
N PRO A 85 -9.30 -8.61 -27.55
CA PRO A 85 -9.43 -8.72 -29.01
C PRO A 85 -8.14 -9.27 -29.63
N ALA A 86 -8.24 -9.80 -30.86
CA ALA A 86 -7.12 -10.48 -31.53
C ALA A 86 -5.91 -9.58 -31.80
N ASP A 87 -6.12 -8.28 -31.99
CA ASP A 87 -5.08 -7.28 -32.20
C ASP A 87 -4.25 -7.01 -30.92
N TYR A 88 -4.75 -7.36 -29.73
CA TYR A 88 -3.96 -7.34 -28.49
C TYR A 88 -2.63 -8.09 -28.64
N ALA A 89 -2.67 -9.24 -29.36
CA ALA A 89 -1.50 -10.07 -29.64
C ALA A 89 -0.39 -9.33 -30.42
N VAL A 90 -0.77 -8.33 -31.21
CA VAL A 90 0.14 -7.53 -32.03
C VAL A 90 0.78 -6.41 -31.21
N TRP A 91 0.01 -5.76 -30.35
CA TRP A 91 0.42 -4.52 -29.68
C TRP A 91 0.94 -4.71 -28.26
N LEU A 92 0.30 -5.59 -27.48
CA LEU A 92 0.48 -5.67 -26.03
C LEU A 92 1.09 -7.01 -25.58
N GLY A 93 1.02 -8.04 -26.42
CA GLY A 93 1.67 -9.32 -26.21
C GLY A 93 0.70 -10.50 -26.19
N GLU A 94 1.18 -11.67 -25.79
CA GLU A 94 0.42 -12.92 -25.86
C GLU A 94 -0.95 -12.84 -25.16
N ILE A 95 -2.01 -13.26 -25.85
CA ILE A 95 -3.34 -13.48 -25.26
C ILE A 95 -3.30 -14.82 -24.52
N LYS A 96 -3.08 -14.75 -23.21
CA LYS A 96 -2.98 -15.94 -22.34
C LYS A 96 -4.33 -16.67 -22.24
N PRO A 97 -4.34 -18.01 -22.24
CA PRO A 97 -5.56 -18.78 -21.97
C PRO A 97 -5.98 -18.66 -20.50
N LEU A 98 -7.28 -18.83 -20.21
CA LEU A 98 -7.82 -18.73 -18.84
C LEU A 98 -7.12 -19.68 -17.84
N SER A 99 -6.71 -20.87 -18.29
CA SER A 99 -5.96 -21.83 -17.48
C SER A 99 -4.63 -21.29 -16.96
N CYS A 100 -4.00 -20.38 -17.70
CA CYS A 100 -2.78 -19.70 -17.27
C CYS A 100 -3.04 -18.86 -16.01
N PHE A 101 -4.11 -18.05 -16.03
CA PHE A 101 -4.51 -17.24 -14.87
C PHE A 101 -4.94 -18.10 -13.69
N GLN A 102 -5.64 -19.21 -13.95
CA GLN A 102 -6.07 -20.15 -12.89
C GLN A 102 -4.87 -20.71 -12.14
N GLN A 103 -3.86 -21.19 -12.87
CA GLN A 103 -2.64 -21.73 -12.29
C GLN A 103 -1.79 -20.65 -11.62
N GLN A 104 -1.59 -19.51 -12.29
CA GLN A 104 -0.77 -18.41 -11.78
C GLN A 104 -1.32 -17.84 -10.47
N TYR A 105 -2.63 -17.59 -10.39
CA TYR A 105 -3.26 -16.95 -9.22
C TYR A 105 -3.82 -17.94 -8.19
N MET A 106 -3.66 -19.25 -8.44
CA MET A 106 -4.12 -20.32 -7.56
C MET A 106 -5.59 -20.13 -7.14
N VAL A 107 -6.43 -19.79 -8.11
CA VAL A 107 -7.89 -19.63 -7.93
C VAL A 107 -8.61 -20.89 -8.37
N SER A 108 -9.81 -21.11 -7.83
CA SER A 108 -10.59 -22.32 -8.13
C SER A 108 -11.09 -22.33 -9.57
N MET A 109 -11.50 -21.16 -10.10
CA MET A 109 -12.11 -21.02 -11.42
C MET A 109 -11.69 -19.69 -12.06
N VAL A 110 -11.64 -19.65 -13.38
CA VAL A 110 -11.46 -18.42 -14.15
C VAL A 110 -12.47 -18.39 -15.29
N HIS A 111 -13.16 -17.26 -15.45
CA HIS A 111 -14.13 -16.98 -16.51
C HIS A 111 -13.83 -15.62 -17.15
N TYR A 112 -14.59 -15.22 -18.16
CA TYR A 112 -14.47 -13.87 -18.71
C TYR A 112 -15.35 -12.86 -17.96
N THR A 113 -14.98 -11.58 -17.98
CA THR A 113 -15.75 -10.50 -17.33
C THR A 113 -17.17 -10.34 -17.89
N ASP A 114 -17.35 -10.63 -19.18
CA ASP A 114 -18.66 -10.65 -19.85
C ASP A 114 -19.56 -11.82 -19.42
N GLU A 115 -19.03 -12.79 -18.65
CA GLU A 115 -19.73 -13.97 -18.16
C GLU A 115 -20.14 -13.88 -16.67
N ILE A 116 -19.77 -12.79 -15.97
CA ILE A 116 -19.97 -12.63 -14.51
C ILE A 116 -21.41 -12.96 -14.08
N VAL A 117 -22.41 -12.39 -14.76
CA VAL A 117 -23.82 -12.57 -14.41
C VAL A 117 -24.20 -14.04 -14.47
N GLY A 118 -23.89 -14.71 -15.59
CA GLY A 118 -24.27 -16.11 -15.82
C GLY A 118 -23.61 -17.04 -14.82
N VAL A 119 -22.29 -16.88 -14.61
CA VAL A 119 -21.50 -17.72 -13.71
C VAL A 119 -21.97 -17.59 -12.26
N LEU A 120 -22.17 -16.36 -11.76
CA LEU A 120 -22.59 -16.16 -10.38
C LEU A 120 -24.01 -16.68 -10.13
N HIS A 121 -24.94 -16.53 -11.09
CA HIS A 121 -26.27 -17.14 -10.99
C HIS A 121 -26.19 -18.67 -10.99
N GLU A 122 -25.42 -19.28 -11.89
CA GLU A 122 -25.25 -20.74 -11.96
C GLU A 122 -24.68 -21.30 -10.65
N LEU A 123 -23.62 -20.68 -10.11
CA LEU A 123 -22.98 -21.14 -8.87
C LEU A 123 -23.87 -20.94 -7.64
N SER A 124 -24.67 -19.88 -7.61
CA SER A 124 -25.54 -19.57 -6.49
C SER A 124 -26.63 -20.63 -6.24
N ASN A 125 -27.05 -21.35 -7.29
CA ASN A 125 -28.16 -22.32 -7.27
C ASN A 125 -29.46 -21.79 -6.63
N VAL A 126 -29.66 -20.47 -6.58
CA VAL A 126 -30.89 -19.83 -6.10
C VAL A 126 -31.77 -19.41 -7.26
N LEU A 127 -33.08 -19.59 -7.09
CA LEU A 127 -34.10 -19.11 -8.03
C LEU A 127 -34.27 -17.58 -7.97
N GLU A 128 -33.80 -16.96 -6.89
CA GLU A 128 -33.86 -15.52 -6.63
C GLU A 128 -32.53 -14.82 -6.97
N LYS A 129 -32.43 -13.54 -6.61
CA LYS A 129 -31.23 -12.72 -6.83
C LYS A 129 -30.10 -13.16 -5.88
N PRO A 130 -28.92 -13.56 -6.38
CA PRO A 130 -27.79 -13.87 -5.52
C PRO A 130 -27.32 -12.62 -4.75
N LEU A 131 -26.85 -12.82 -3.52
CA LEU A 131 -26.33 -11.75 -2.67
C LEU A 131 -24.84 -11.49 -2.96
N LEU A 132 -24.49 -10.23 -3.19
CA LEU A 132 -23.12 -9.75 -3.34
C LEU A 132 -22.71 -8.89 -2.15
N PHE A 133 -21.59 -9.22 -1.54
CA PHE A 133 -20.91 -8.39 -0.56
C PHE A 133 -19.85 -7.56 -1.30
N LEU A 134 -20.10 -6.26 -1.42
CA LEU A 134 -19.25 -5.33 -2.17
C LEU A 134 -18.43 -4.47 -1.22
N LEU A 135 -17.25 -4.06 -1.68
CA LEU A 135 -16.36 -3.21 -0.91
C LEU A 135 -16.84 -1.76 -0.99
N HIS A 136 -17.35 -1.25 0.12
CA HIS A 136 -17.70 0.16 0.25
C HIS A 136 -17.51 0.62 1.69
N GLY A 137 -16.71 1.66 1.87
CA GLY A 137 -16.38 2.20 3.17
C GLY A 137 -15.35 3.32 3.09
N LEU A 138 -15.33 4.15 4.13
CA LEU A 138 -14.51 5.35 4.22
C LEU A 138 -13.06 4.98 4.57
N ASN A 139 -12.10 5.42 3.76
CA ASN A 139 -10.71 5.49 4.16
C ASN A 139 -10.51 6.74 5.03
N THR A 140 -10.04 6.55 6.26
CA THR A 140 -9.96 7.60 7.28
C THR A 140 -8.86 8.64 7.05
N ASP A 141 -7.88 8.34 6.18
CA ASP A 141 -6.77 9.26 5.88
C ASP A 141 -7.14 10.21 4.72
N SER A 142 -7.71 9.65 3.66
CA SER A 142 -8.07 10.37 2.43
C SER A 142 -9.49 10.95 2.44
N ASN A 143 -10.36 10.48 3.36
CA ASN A 143 -11.80 10.72 3.35
C ASN A 143 -12.54 10.24 2.08
N ASN A 144 -11.90 9.42 1.26
CA ASN A 144 -12.52 8.82 0.09
C ASN A 144 -13.24 7.52 0.46
N PHE A 145 -14.33 7.24 -0.22
CA PHE A 145 -14.98 5.93 -0.15
C PHE A 145 -14.36 4.97 -1.15
N SER A 146 -14.14 3.73 -0.72
CA SER A 146 -13.86 2.63 -1.65
C SER A 146 -15.02 2.47 -2.64
N LYS A 147 -14.66 2.26 -3.92
CA LYS A 147 -15.61 2.10 -5.01
C LYS A 147 -16.12 0.66 -5.01
N PRO A 148 -17.44 0.42 -4.83
CA PRO A 148 -18.00 -0.92 -4.97
C PRO A 148 -17.87 -1.42 -6.40
N ALA A 149 -17.81 -2.74 -6.58
CA ALA A 149 -17.75 -3.34 -7.91
C ALA A 149 -19.01 -2.99 -8.71
N GLU A 150 -18.83 -2.60 -9.97
CA GLU A 150 -19.90 -2.29 -10.91
C GLU A 150 -19.70 -3.09 -12.20
N PHE A 151 -20.79 -3.61 -12.77
CA PHE A 151 -20.79 -4.30 -14.06
C PHE A 151 -22.20 -4.32 -14.65
N GLU A 152 -22.32 -4.51 -15.96
CA GLU A 152 -23.63 -4.63 -16.63
C GLU A 152 -24.40 -5.86 -16.10
N GLY A 153 -25.64 -5.67 -15.66
CA GLY A 153 -26.46 -6.74 -15.08
C GLY A 153 -26.39 -6.86 -13.56
N ILE A 154 -25.63 -5.99 -12.87
CA ILE A 154 -25.50 -6.00 -11.41
C ILE A 154 -26.83 -5.74 -10.68
N GLU A 155 -27.82 -5.13 -11.33
CA GLU A 155 -29.18 -4.93 -10.80
C GLU A 155 -29.96 -6.24 -10.60
N LYS A 156 -29.48 -7.35 -11.16
CA LYS A 156 -30.02 -8.71 -10.96
C LYS A 156 -29.55 -9.35 -9.65
N PHE A 157 -28.73 -8.64 -8.87
CA PHE A 157 -28.19 -9.12 -7.60
C PHE A 157 -28.69 -8.27 -6.44
N GLU A 158 -28.79 -8.90 -5.26
CA GLU A 158 -28.86 -8.16 -4.00
C GLU A 158 -27.47 -7.70 -3.59
N LYS A 159 -27.39 -6.59 -2.86
CA LYS A 159 -26.12 -5.93 -2.54
C LYS A 159 -26.04 -5.60 -1.07
N ASP A 160 -24.95 -6.03 -0.45
CA ASP A 160 -24.50 -5.58 0.86
C ASP A 160 -23.27 -4.69 0.66
N LEU A 161 -23.36 -3.44 1.14
CA LEU A 161 -22.30 -2.43 1.02
C LEU A 161 -21.61 -2.15 2.37
N THR A 162 -22.01 -2.79 3.46
CA THR A 162 -21.60 -2.38 4.81
C THR A 162 -20.74 -3.42 5.52
N THR A 163 -20.86 -4.68 5.13
CA THR A 163 -20.26 -5.81 5.86
C THR A 163 -18.82 -6.06 5.45
N LEU A 164 -18.52 -6.01 4.15
CA LEU A 164 -17.22 -6.45 3.65
C LEU A 164 -16.08 -5.54 4.10
N HIS A 165 -16.26 -4.21 3.99
CA HIS A 165 -15.22 -3.24 4.26
C HIS A 165 -14.60 -3.40 5.66
N PRO A 166 -15.34 -3.27 6.78
CA PRO A 166 -14.74 -3.36 8.12
C PRO A 166 -14.02 -4.69 8.37
N ILE A 167 -14.57 -5.80 7.88
CA ILE A 167 -13.98 -7.14 8.07
C ILE A 167 -12.71 -7.32 7.26
N LEU A 168 -12.71 -6.91 5.99
CA LEU A 168 -11.55 -7.02 5.12
C LEU A 168 -10.44 -6.05 5.52
N THR A 169 -10.80 -4.84 5.96
CA THR A 169 -9.86 -3.88 6.55
C THR A 169 -9.16 -4.47 7.76
N GLU A 170 -9.88 -5.07 8.71
CA GLU A 170 -9.29 -5.73 9.89
C GLU A 170 -8.36 -6.89 9.49
N CYS A 171 -8.69 -7.63 8.44
CA CYS A 171 -7.81 -8.66 7.90
C CYS A 171 -6.47 -8.08 7.40
N ARG A 172 -6.43 -6.84 6.92
CA ARG A 172 -5.20 -6.17 6.44
C ARG A 172 -4.38 -5.53 7.56
N VAL A 173 -4.98 -5.25 8.72
CA VAL A 173 -4.27 -4.71 9.89
C VAL A 173 -3.23 -5.72 10.40
N LEU A 174 -3.63 -6.99 10.58
CA LEU A 174 -2.77 -8.05 11.11
C LEU A 174 -2.03 -8.79 9.98
N LYS A 175 -0.72 -8.62 9.87
CA LYS A 175 0.09 -9.21 8.78
C LYS A 175 0.42 -10.67 9.09
N SER A 176 0.38 -11.53 8.07
CA SER A 176 0.93 -12.88 8.15
C SER A 176 2.44 -12.90 7.93
N ASP A 177 3.12 -13.98 8.29
CA ASP A 177 4.58 -14.13 8.08
C ASP A 177 4.99 -13.95 6.61
N MET A 178 4.13 -14.36 5.66
CA MET A 178 4.38 -14.18 4.23
C MET A 178 4.27 -12.71 3.80
N GLU A 179 3.43 -11.91 4.46
CA GLU A 179 3.34 -10.46 4.23
C GLU A 179 4.52 -9.74 4.87
N LEU A 180 4.88 -10.14 6.10
CA LEU A 180 6.05 -9.62 6.78
C LEU A 180 7.32 -9.87 5.98
N ALA A 181 7.46 -11.01 5.30
CA ALA A 181 8.59 -11.27 4.40
C ALA A 181 8.65 -10.30 3.22
N LEU A 182 7.52 -9.90 2.63
CA LEU A 182 7.48 -8.91 1.54
C LEU A 182 7.79 -7.50 2.05
N ILE A 183 7.24 -7.13 3.22
CA ILE A 183 7.53 -5.85 3.87
C ILE A 183 9.00 -5.78 4.27
N GLN A 184 9.57 -6.86 4.80
CA GLN A 184 10.99 -6.94 5.14
C GLN A 184 11.86 -6.74 3.89
N PHE A 185 11.54 -7.43 2.79
CA PHE A 185 12.26 -7.24 1.53
C PHE A 185 12.21 -5.79 1.04
N ALA A 186 11.03 -5.15 1.08
CA ALA A 186 10.89 -3.74 0.72
C ALA A 186 11.72 -2.81 1.64
N ASN A 187 11.79 -3.11 2.94
CA ASN A 187 12.62 -2.37 3.89
C ASN A 187 14.12 -2.58 3.65
N ASP A 188 14.54 -3.81 3.36
CA ASP A 188 15.94 -4.15 3.11
C ASP A 188 16.46 -3.39 1.89
N ILE A 189 15.75 -3.46 0.76
CA ILE A 189 16.17 -2.77 -0.47
C ILE A 189 16.11 -1.25 -0.33
N SER A 190 15.12 -0.70 0.38
CA SER A 190 15.04 0.74 0.64
C SER A 190 16.17 1.20 1.56
N SER A 191 16.55 0.40 2.55
CA SER A 191 17.69 0.68 3.43
C SER A 191 19.00 0.68 2.66
N GLU A 192 19.22 -0.29 1.77
CA GLU A 192 20.38 -0.34 0.88
C GLU A 192 20.43 0.91 -0.03
N ALA A 193 19.29 1.32 -0.58
CA ALA A 193 19.16 2.51 -1.40
C ALA A 193 19.46 3.80 -0.62
N HIS A 194 18.95 3.94 0.61
CA HIS A 194 19.28 5.08 1.51
C HIS A 194 20.77 5.15 1.82
N VAL A 195 21.43 4.01 2.06
CA VAL A 195 22.88 3.94 2.25
C VAL A 195 23.63 4.42 1.01
N GLU A 196 23.19 4.01 -0.19
CA GLU A 196 23.79 4.46 -1.44
C GLU A 196 23.59 5.95 -1.66
N VAL A 197 22.41 6.48 -1.38
CA VAL A 197 22.12 7.92 -1.41
C VAL A 197 23.08 8.67 -0.50
N MET A 198 23.18 8.31 0.79
CA MET A 198 24.10 8.95 1.74
C MET A 198 25.56 8.92 1.26
N ARG A 199 26.01 7.82 0.64
CA ARG A 199 27.38 7.71 0.09
C ARG A 199 27.61 8.65 -1.08
N LYS A 200 26.58 8.89 -1.90
CA LYS A 200 26.64 9.70 -3.12
C LYS A 200 26.38 11.18 -2.88
N THR A 201 25.71 11.56 -1.79
CA THR A 201 25.40 12.95 -1.47
C THR A 201 26.63 13.84 -1.46
N ARG A 202 26.60 14.95 -2.22
CA ARG A 202 27.65 15.98 -2.24
C ARG A 202 27.00 17.37 -2.31
N VAL A 203 27.68 18.36 -1.72
CA VAL A 203 27.34 19.77 -1.90
C VAL A 203 27.35 20.12 -3.39
N GLY A 204 26.36 20.89 -3.83
CA GLY A 204 26.19 21.31 -5.23
C GLY A 204 25.36 20.36 -6.09
N MET A 205 24.96 19.19 -5.58
CA MET A 205 23.92 18.35 -6.20
C MET A 205 22.54 18.99 -6.03
N GLU A 206 21.56 18.52 -6.81
CA GLU A 206 20.15 18.86 -6.62
C GLU A 206 19.42 17.70 -5.92
N GLU A 207 18.41 18.01 -5.12
CA GLU A 207 17.64 17.03 -4.33
C GLU A 207 17.10 15.87 -5.20
N TYR A 208 16.52 16.16 -6.37
CA TYR A 208 16.00 15.13 -7.29
C TYR A 208 17.07 14.18 -7.82
N GLN A 209 18.36 14.56 -7.80
CA GLN A 209 19.43 13.66 -8.23
C GLN A 209 19.59 12.50 -7.25
N LEU A 210 19.31 12.74 -5.97
CA LEU A 210 19.35 11.73 -4.93
C LEU A 210 18.07 10.89 -4.91
N GLU A 211 16.90 11.49 -5.19
CA GLU A 211 15.67 10.75 -5.54
C GLU A 211 15.93 9.77 -6.68
N SER A 212 16.56 10.23 -7.76
CA SER A 212 16.90 9.39 -8.92
C SER A 212 17.81 8.22 -8.56
N ILE A 213 18.81 8.43 -7.68
CA ILE A 213 19.69 7.37 -7.19
C ILE A 213 18.91 6.34 -6.37
N PHE A 214 18.01 6.78 -5.50
CA PHE A 214 17.16 5.89 -4.69
C PHE A 214 16.25 5.03 -5.58
N LEU A 215 15.51 5.65 -6.49
CA LEU A 215 14.60 4.96 -7.41
C LEU A 215 15.35 4.00 -8.35
N HIS A 216 16.52 4.40 -8.83
CA HIS A 216 17.38 3.53 -9.62
C HIS A 216 17.79 2.29 -8.83
N HIS A 217 18.26 2.45 -7.60
CA HIS A 217 18.74 1.35 -6.77
C HIS A 217 17.62 0.34 -6.48
N THR A 218 16.48 0.83 -5.99
CA THR A 218 15.34 -0.01 -5.62
C THR A 218 14.77 -0.77 -6.81
N TYR A 219 14.72 -0.15 -7.99
CA TYR A 219 14.27 -0.84 -9.19
C TYR A 219 15.34 -1.81 -9.74
N MET A 220 16.59 -1.37 -9.89
CA MET A 220 17.66 -2.18 -10.48
C MET A 220 17.96 -3.45 -9.69
N TYR A 221 18.01 -3.36 -8.36
CA TYR A 221 18.43 -4.47 -7.50
C TYR A 221 17.25 -5.17 -6.81
N GLY A 222 16.14 -4.46 -6.56
CA GLY A 222 14.94 -5.03 -5.92
C GLY A 222 13.80 -5.37 -6.88
N GLY A 223 13.84 -4.90 -8.13
CA GLY A 223 12.71 -5.03 -9.05
C GLY A 223 11.50 -4.16 -8.66
N CYS A 224 11.67 -3.21 -7.75
CA CYS A 224 10.63 -2.30 -7.28
C CYS A 224 10.32 -1.26 -8.36
N ARG A 225 9.37 -1.58 -9.24
CA ARG A 225 8.96 -0.69 -10.33
C ARG A 225 8.16 0.53 -9.83
N HIS A 226 7.58 0.43 -8.64
CA HIS A 226 6.82 1.49 -7.98
C HIS A 226 7.51 1.94 -6.70
N CYS A 227 7.25 3.19 -6.32
CA CYS A 227 7.58 3.76 -5.02
C CYS A 227 6.29 3.85 -4.20
N SER A 228 6.36 3.65 -2.89
CA SER A 228 5.18 3.65 -2.01
C SER A 228 4.46 5.02 -1.99
N TYR A 229 5.23 6.09 -2.18
CA TYR A 229 4.79 7.49 -2.23
C TYR A 229 5.83 8.31 -3.01
N THR A 230 5.51 9.56 -3.32
CA THR A 230 6.46 10.50 -3.94
C THR A 230 7.65 10.72 -3.00
N CYS A 231 8.87 10.54 -3.49
CA CYS A 231 10.07 10.71 -2.67
C CYS A 231 10.17 12.15 -2.13
N ILE A 232 10.50 12.26 -0.84
CA ILE A 232 10.69 13.55 -0.16
C ILE A 232 12.20 13.70 0.06
N CYS A 233 12.86 14.50 -0.79
CA CYS A 233 14.29 14.74 -0.70
C CYS A 233 14.54 16.17 -0.20
N ALA A 234 14.27 16.44 1.08
CA ALA A 234 14.31 17.80 1.59
C ALA A 234 15.66 18.17 2.20
N THR A 235 16.19 19.35 1.89
CA THR A 235 17.45 19.87 2.47
C THR A 235 17.34 21.29 3.01
N GLY A 236 18.14 21.59 4.04
CA GLY A 236 18.10 22.86 4.76
C GLY A 236 16.70 23.13 5.33
N GLU A 237 16.15 24.31 5.05
CA GLU A 237 14.83 24.73 5.48
C GLU A 237 13.67 23.87 4.92
N ASN A 238 13.84 23.24 3.76
CA ASN A 238 12.81 22.36 3.18
C ASN A 238 12.53 21.16 4.09
N SER A 239 13.51 20.75 4.92
CA SER A 239 13.36 19.63 5.86
C SER A 239 12.26 19.87 6.92
N ALA A 240 11.76 21.11 7.05
CA ALA A 240 10.63 21.44 7.90
C ALA A 240 9.26 21.28 7.21
N VAL A 241 9.22 20.98 5.91
CA VAL A 241 8.00 20.77 5.12
C VAL A 241 7.75 19.27 4.98
N LEU A 242 6.73 18.76 5.68
CA LEU A 242 6.60 17.32 5.93
C LEU A 242 6.41 16.46 4.67
N HIS A 243 5.61 16.93 3.71
CA HIS A 243 5.39 16.25 2.43
C HIS A 243 5.94 17.09 1.28
N TYR A 244 7.21 17.51 1.37
CA TYR A 244 7.97 18.12 0.28
C TYR A 244 8.12 17.14 -0.91
N GLY A 245 8.63 17.58 -2.07
CA GLY A 245 8.86 16.72 -3.24
C GLY A 245 7.67 16.55 -4.20
N HIS A 246 6.48 17.03 -3.83
CA HIS A 246 5.34 17.07 -4.74
C HIS A 246 5.55 18.08 -5.89
N ALA A 247 4.68 18.04 -6.90
CA ALA A 247 4.85 18.80 -8.15
C ALA A 247 5.05 20.32 -8.02
N ALA A 248 4.64 20.96 -6.91
CA ALA A 248 4.83 22.40 -6.70
C ALA A 248 6.05 22.74 -5.81
N ALA A 249 6.73 21.72 -5.30
CA ALA A 249 7.96 21.81 -4.51
C ALA A 249 8.85 20.58 -4.85
N PRO A 250 9.32 20.47 -6.11
CA PRO A 250 9.58 19.19 -6.77
C PRO A 250 11.02 18.66 -6.57
N ASN A 251 11.54 18.71 -5.34
CA ASN A 251 12.92 18.30 -5.04
C ASN A 251 13.97 19.02 -5.92
N ASP A 252 13.86 20.34 -6.09
CA ASP A 252 14.70 21.11 -7.01
C ASP A 252 15.70 22.05 -6.33
N LYS A 253 15.88 21.96 -5.00
CA LYS A 253 16.88 22.77 -4.30
C LYS A 253 18.29 22.21 -4.54
N ILE A 254 19.25 23.11 -4.71
CA ILE A 254 20.68 22.78 -4.69
C ILE A 254 21.16 22.60 -3.25
N LEU A 255 21.77 21.46 -2.98
CA LEU A 255 22.38 21.08 -1.70
C LEU A 255 23.51 22.03 -1.31
N GLN A 256 23.40 22.69 -0.16
CA GLN A 256 24.42 23.61 0.34
C GLN A 256 25.33 22.98 1.40
N ASP A 257 26.54 23.53 1.56
CA ASP A 257 27.40 23.17 2.69
C ASP A 257 26.74 23.58 4.01
N GLY A 258 26.76 22.69 4.99
CA GLY A 258 26.11 22.89 6.29
C GLY A 258 24.61 22.58 6.33
N ASP A 259 23.95 22.28 5.20
CA ASP A 259 22.54 21.85 5.23
C ASP A 259 22.39 20.49 5.92
N MET A 260 21.28 20.32 6.63
CA MET A 260 20.75 18.99 6.98
C MET A 260 19.90 18.49 5.81
N ALA A 261 20.00 17.20 5.50
CA ALA A 261 19.06 16.48 4.67
C ALA A 261 18.06 15.71 5.57
N LEU A 262 16.80 15.67 5.16
CA LEU A 262 15.75 14.80 5.67
C LEU A 262 15.10 14.11 4.47
N PHE A 263 15.46 12.86 4.28
CA PHE A 263 15.12 12.10 3.08
C PHE A 263 14.19 10.97 3.45
N ASP A 264 12.95 11.09 3.03
CA ASP A 264 11.85 10.19 3.32
C ASP A 264 11.41 9.52 2.01
N MET A 265 11.79 8.25 1.86
CA MET A 265 11.64 7.48 0.62
C MET A 265 11.50 5.98 0.92
N GLY A 266 10.64 5.30 0.16
CA GLY A 266 10.38 3.88 0.36
C GLY A 266 9.86 3.15 -0.87
N ALA A 267 10.45 2.00 -1.19
CA ALA A 267 10.06 1.16 -2.31
C ALA A 267 8.73 0.43 -2.10
N GLU A 268 8.02 0.14 -3.19
CA GLU A 268 6.89 -0.81 -3.21
C GLU A 268 7.28 -2.08 -3.98
N TYR A 269 7.17 -3.23 -3.31
CA TYR A 269 7.38 -4.54 -3.91
C TYR A 269 6.12 -5.40 -3.82
N HIS A 270 5.56 -5.78 -4.97
CA HIS A 270 4.33 -6.57 -5.06
C HIS A 270 3.19 -6.03 -4.17
N PHE A 271 2.96 -4.71 -4.22
CA PHE A 271 1.93 -3.99 -3.46
C PHE A 271 2.19 -3.86 -1.95
N TYR A 272 3.35 -4.32 -1.47
CA TYR A 272 3.81 -4.11 -0.09
C TYR A 272 4.90 -3.03 -0.09
N GLY A 273 4.64 -1.95 0.63
CA GLY A 273 5.54 -0.80 0.73
C GLY A 273 6.45 -0.85 1.94
N SER A 274 7.58 -0.16 1.83
CA SER A 274 8.34 0.39 2.97
C SER A 274 8.18 1.90 3.04
N ASP A 275 8.47 2.48 4.20
CA ASP A 275 8.52 3.92 4.46
C ASP A 275 9.69 4.17 5.43
N ILE A 276 10.70 4.90 4.97
CA ILE A 276 11.96 5.07 5.71
C ILE A 276 12.45 6.50 5.54
N THR A 277 12.70 7.15 6.68
CA THR A 277 13.29 8.49 6.74
C THR A 277 14.70 8.46 7.29
N CYS A 278 15.65 9.04 6.56
CA CYS A 278 17.04 9.24 6.99
C CYS A 278 17.36 10.73 7.09
N SER A 279 17.93 11.18 8.22
CA SER A 279 18.42 12.55 8.38
C SER A 279 19.93 12.60 8.60
N PHE A 280 20.63 13.43 7.84
CA PHE A 280 22.09 13.50 7.88
C PHE A 280 22.62 14.85 7.34
N PRO A 281 23.80 15.32 7.77
CA PRO A 281 24.41 16.53 7.23
C PRO A 281 24.91 16.29 5.80
N VAL A 282 24.59 17.20 4.87
CA VAL A 282 24.97 17.10 3.45
C VAL A 282 26.50 16.99 3.27
N ASN A 283 27.27 17.67 4.11
CA ASN A 283 28.73 17.65 4.09
C ASN A 283 29.36 16.48 4.88
N GLY A 284 28.53 15.58 5.42
CA GLY A 284 28.96 14.40 6.18
C GLY A 284 29.45 14.67 7.60
N LYS A 285 29.30 15.91 8.13
CA LYS A 285 29.72 16.26 9.50
C LYS A 285 28.67 17.07 10.23
N PHE A 286 28.17 16.52 11.33
CA PHE A 286 27.22 17.22 12.20
C PHE A 286 27.90 18.42 12.89
N THR A 287 27.23 19.56 12.90
CA THR A 287 27.55 20.65 13.83
C THR A 287 27.04 20.32 15.24
N SER A 288 27.39 21.14 16.24
CA SER A 288 26.87 20.99 17.60
C SER A 288 25.34 21.02 17.64
N ASP A 289 24.73 21.94 16.90
CA ASP A 289 23.30 22.18 16.94
C ASP A 289 22.53 21.08 16.19
N GLN A 290 23.06 20.65 15.03
CA GLN A 290 22.50 19.52 14.29
C GLN A 290 22.58 18.23 15.11
N SER A 291 23.72 17.95 15.75
CA SER A 291 23.90 16.77 16.60
C SER A 291 22.97 16.80 17.81
N LEU A 292 22.77 17.96 18.43
CA LEU A 292 21.84 18.12 19.55
C LEU A 292 20.41 17.74 19.16
N ILE A 293 19.91 18.26 18.04
CA ILE A 293 18.55 17.99 17.56
C ILE A 293 18.41 16.55 17.10
N TYR A 294 19.37 16.05 16.32
CA TYR A 294 19.36 14.67 15.82
C TYR A 294 19.31 13.65 16.97
N ASN A 295 20.18 13.81 17.98
CA ASN A 295 20.21 12.88 19.11
C ASN A 295 18.94 12.98 19.98
N ALA A 296 18.31 14.14 20.07
CA ALA A 296 17.03 14.26 20.77
C ALA A 296 15.92 13.45 20.08
N VAL A 297 15.86 13.47 18.75
CA VAL A 297 14.91 12.65 17.97
C VAL A 297 15.25 11.17 18.07
N LEU A 298 16.54 10.81 17.98
CA LEU A 298 17.02 9.43 18.12
C LEU A 298 16.69 8.84 19.50
N ASP A 299 16.89 9.60 20.57
CA ASP A 299 16.54 9.20 21.94
C ASP A 299 15.06 8.85 22.06
N ALA A 300 14.19 9.68 21.48
CA ALA A 300 12.75 9.48 21.53
C ALA A 300 12.26 8.36 20.60
N HIS A 301 12.84 8.21 19.41
CA HIS A 301 12.61 7.05 18.54
C HIS A 301 12.92 5.74 19.28
N ASN A 302 14.09 5.65 19.93
CA ASN A 302 14.49 4.46 20.70
C ASN A 302 13.59 4.23 21.92
N ALA A 303 13.12 5.29 22.59
CA ALA A 303 12.18 5.18 23.69
C ALA A 303 10.85 4.59 23.25
N VAL A 304 10.29 5.06 22.12
CA VAL A 304 9.03 4.52 21.58
C VAL A 304 9.19 3.04 21.20
N ILE A 305 10.26 2.67 20.48
CA ILE A 305 10.53 1.26 20.15
C ILE A 305 10.58 0.38 21.40
N ALA A 306 11.18 0.85 22.49
CA ALA A 306 11.25 0.10 23.74
C ALA A 306 9.89 -0.06 24.44
N GLU A 307 8.93 0.83 24.19
CA GLU A 307 7.57 0.78 24.75
C GLU A 307 6.60 -0.06 23.93
N MET A 308 6.85 -0.22 22.62
CA MET A 308 6.00 -0.97 21.70
C MET A 308 5.87 -2.45 22.10
N LYS A 309 4.65 -2.84 22.50
CA LYS A 309 4.27 -4.21 22.84
C LYS A 309 2.75 -4.38 22.82
N PRO A 310 2.21 -5.62 22.79
CA PRO A 310 0.77 -5.84 22.89
C PRO A 310 0.15 -5.12 24.11
N GLY A 311 -0.95 -4.41 23.87
CA GLY A 311 -1.66 -3.63 24.88
C GLY A 311 -1.12 -2.21 25.13
N ALA A 312 -0.01 -1.82 24.51
CA ALA A 312 0.45 -0.43 24.54
C ALA A 312 -0.48 0.48 23.71
N SER A 313 -0.70 1.70 24.18
CA SER A 313 -1.49 2.72 23.48
C SER A 313 -0.61 3.51 22.52
N TRP A 314 -0.99 3.56 21.24
CA TRP A 314 -0.30 4.37 20.24
C TRP A 314 -0.30 5.87 20.61
N VAL A 315 -1.41 6.35 21.16
CA VAL A 315 -1.56 7.75 21.60
C VAL A 315 -0.61 8.09 22.75
N ASP A 316 -0.39 7.14 23.66
CA ASP A 316 0.54 7.35 24.76
C ASP A 316 1.99 7.34 24.28
N MET A 317 2.33 6.49 23.30
CA MET A 317 3.65 6.49 22.65
C MET A 317 3.89 7.80 21.88
N HIS A 318 2.90 8.36 21.19
CA HIS A 318 3.02 9.68 20.55
C HIS A 318 3.29 10.80 21.57
N LYS A 319 2.70 10.70 22.77
CA LYS A 319 2.95 11.64 23.87
C LYS A 319 4.23 11.32 24.64
N CYS A 320 4.84 10.15 24.42
CA CYS A 320 6.05 9.73 25.10
C CYS A 320 7.20 10.62 24.65
N ASP A 321 7.49 11.63 25.48
CA ASP A 321 8.66 12.45 25.33
C ASP A 321 9.87 11.65 25.82
N GLY A 322 10.49 10.89 24.91
CA GLY A 322 11.70 10.13 25.20
C GLY A 322 12.92 11.00 25.51
N SER A 323 12.80 12.33 25.47
CA SER A 323 13.93 13.21 25.73
C SER A 323 14.12 13.51 27.22
N LYS A 324 15.12 12.86 27.83
CA LYS A 324 15.75 13.40 29.04
C LYS A 324 16.45 14.74 28.77
N HIS A 325 16.76 15.03 27.51
CA HIS A 325 17.50 16.20 27.04
C HIS A 325 16.65 17.46 26.76
N LEU A 326 15.37 17.34 26.33
CA LEU A 326 14.55 18.53 25.97
C LEU A 326 13.75 19.11 27.14
N ARG A 327 13.68 18.43 28.29
CA ARG A 327 13.06 18.95 29.54
C ARG A 327 13.63 20.29 30.03
N LYS A 328 14.69 20.82 29.40
CA LYS A 328 15.28 22.14 29.71
C LYS A 328 14.88 23.27 28.76
N LYS A 329 14.15 23.03 27.65
CA LYS A 329 13.67 24.10 26.77
C LYS A 329 12.27 23.82 26.23
N GLU A 330 11.31 24.63 26.66
CA GLU A 330 9.95 24.70 26.12
C GLU A 330 10.01 24.92 24.60
N THR A 331 9.84 23.86 23.81
CA THR A 331 9.68 23.98 22.36
C THR A 331 8.76 22.88 21.85
N HIS A 332 7.48 23.22 21.65
CA HIS A 332 6.47 22.36 21.02
C HIS A 332 6.84 21.88 19.61
N THR A 333 7.82 22.51 18.96
CA THR A 333 8.26 22.22 17.59
C THR A 333 8.96 20.86 17.44
N ILE A 334 9.57 20.32 18.51
CA ILE A 334 10.39 19.10 18.41
C ILE A 334 9.54 17.82 18.49
N VAL A 335 8.35 17.89 19.10
CA VAL A 335 7.41 16.76 19.23
C VAL A 335 6.86 16.30 17.86
N MET A 336 6.83 17.18 16.86
CA MET A 336 6.45 16.78 15.50
C MET A 336 7.52 15.92 14.82
N ALA A 337 8.81 16.18 15.06
CA ALA A 337 9.91 15.43 14.42
C ALA A 337 9.96 13.96 14.88
N THR A 338 9.65 13.68 16.14
CA THR A 338 9.59 12.30 16.69
C THR A 338 8.36 11.52 16.26
N THR A 339 7.28 12.21 15.91
CA THR A 339 6.07 11.55 15.40
C THR A 339 6.28 10.99 14.00
N ILE A 340 7.12 11.62 13.19
CA ILE A 340 7.33 11.25 11.78
C ILE A 340 8.14 9.96 11.62
N PHE A 341 9.12 9.69 12.50
CA PHE A 341 9.99 8.50 12.40
C PHE A 341 9.30 7.16 12.69
N LEU A 342 8.04 7.15 13.12
CA LEU A 342 7.27 5.94 13.42
C LEU A 342 5.96 5.83 12.62
N PHE A 343 5.59 6.88 11.89
CA PHE A 343 4.41 6.83 11.05
C PHE A 343 4.76 6.09 9.75
N PHE A 344 3.80 5.27 9.30
CA PHE A 344 3.80 4.52 8.03
C PHE A 344 4.46 3.12 7.99
N PHE A 345 4.20 2.29 9.01
CA PHE A 345 3.97 0.88 8.70
C PHE A 345 2.55 0.73 8.12
N CYS A 346 2.46 0.54 6.80
CA CYS A 346 1.25 0.45 5.97
C CYS A 346 0.54 1.78 5.69
N THR A 347 0.66 2.27 4.44
CA THR A 347 -0.12 3.37 3.84
C THR A 347 -1.64 3.14 3.75
N GLU A 348 -2.16 2.10 4.40
CA GLU A 348 -3.60 1.89 4.51
C GLU A 348 -3.92 1.32 5.90
N VAL A 349 -4.44 2.21 6.75
CA VAL A 349 -5.16 1.94 8.00
C VAL A 349 -4.30 1.66 9.24
N LEU A 350 -4.05 2.72 10.02
CA LEU A 350 -3.89 2.64 11.47
C LEU A 350 -4.51 3.88 12.14
N HIS A 351 -5.70 3.71 12.71
CA HIS A 351 -6.15 4.45 13.89
C HIS A 351 -6.78 3.51 14.90
#